data_AF-A0A8X6VXW8-F1
#
_entry.id   AF-A0A8X6VXW8-F1
#
_cell.length_a   1.000
_cell.length_b   1.000
_cell.length_c   1.000
_cell.angle_alpha   90.00
_cell.angle_beta   90.00
_cell.angle_gamma   90.00
#
_symmetry.space_group_name_H-M   'P 1'
#
loop_
_entity.id
_entity.type
_entity.pdbx_description
1 polymer ?
#
loop_
_entity_poly.entity_id
_entity_poly.type
_entity_poly.pdbx_seq_one_letter_code
_entity_poly.pdbx_strand_id
1 'polypeptide(L)'
;MSRRKQRSAFDQVSEFDRGRIVAYRDCGLSFREIGSSVGRNQTVMRICFRWMQEGTTDRRGRSHPPQCTTLREDRQIVRMAVTDLSVASRTVALHIESVTHHSVSPQTIRRRLQQSGLSARRPFLGLPLTQNQMVREKKDVGFRME
;
A
#
# COMPACT_ATOMS: atom_id res chain seq x y z
N MET A 1 -23.81 -6.82 18.95
CA MET A 1 -24.35 -5.84 17.99
C MET A 1 -23.25 -4.86 17.57
N SER A 2 -22.49 -5.15 16.53
CA SER A 2 -21.42 -4.25 16.06
C SER A 2 -22.03 -3.16 15.16
N ARG A 3 -22.20 -1.95 15.70
CA ARG A 3 -22.61 -0.77 14.92
C ARG A 3 -21.44 -0.36 14.02
N ARG A 4 -21.32 -1.01 12.86
CA ARG A 4 -20.45 -0.52 11.79
C ARG A 4 -21.02 0.82 11.33
N LYS A 5 -20.47 1.92 11.87
CA LYS A 5 -20.82 3.29 11.48
C LYS A 5 -20.59 3.36 9.97
N GLN A 6 -21.66 3.34 9.18
CA GLN A 6 -21.56 3.55 7.74
C GLN A 6 -20.89 4.90 7.57
N ARG A 7 -19.69 4.89 6.99
CA ARG A 7 -19.00 6.13 6.64
C ARG A 7 -19.86 6.75 5.54
N SER A 8 -20.42 7.94 5.80
CA SER A 8 -21.05 8.72 4.75
C SER A 8 -20.04 8.86 3.61
N ALA A 9 -20.48 8.57 2.39
CA ALA A 9 -19.71 8.86 1.21
C ALA A 9 -19.53 10.38 1.18
N PHE A 10 -18.31 10.85 1.46
CA PHE A 10 -17.99 12.27 1.32
C PHE A 10 -17.97 12.60 -0.16
N ASP A 11 -19.06 13.18 -0.65
CA ASP A 11 -19.20 13.60 -2.02
C ASP A 11 -18.17 14.70 -2.32
N GLN A 12 -17.14 14.37 -3.10
CA GLN A 12 -16.04 15.28 -3.37
C GLN A 12 -16.50 16.38 -4.33
N VAL A 13 -16.02 17.60 -4.11
CA VAL A 13 -16.22 18.69 -5.07
C VAL A 13 -15.49 18.34 -6.36
N SER A 14 -16.23 18.32 -7.46
CA SER A 14 -15.70 18.08 -8.80
C SER A 14 -14.63 19.12 -9.16
N GLU A 15 -13.71 18.77 -10.05
CA GLU A 15 -12.69 19.72 -10.52
C GLU A 15 -13.32 20.96 -11.17
N PHE A 16 -14.38 20.74 -11.96
CA PHE A 16 -15.15 21.82 -12.59
C PHE A 16 -15.74 22.79 -11.56
N ASP A 17 -16.37 22.26 -10.50
CA ASP A 17 -16.93 23.09 -9.44
C ASP A 17 -15.84 23.87 -8.68
N ARG A 18 -14.63 23.31 -8.52
CA ARG A 18 -13.49 24.03 -7.93
C ARG A 18 -13.05 25.19 -8.80
N GLY A 19 -12.98 24.99 -10.12
CA GLY A 19 -12.70 26.06 -11.07
C GLY A 19 -13.73 27.18 -11.00
N ARG A 20 -15.03 26.83 -10.94
CA ARG A 20 -16.11 27.81 -10.74
C ARG A 20 -15.98 28.58 -9.43
N ILE A 21 -15.65 27.90 -8.33
CA ILE A 21 -15.44 28.54 -7.03
C ILE A 21 -14.32 29.59 -7.11
N VAL A 22 -13.20 29.28 -7.77
CA VAL A 22 -12.09 30.22 -7.96
C VAL A 22 -12.52 31.39 -8.85
N ALA A 23 -13.14 31.11 -10.01
CA ALA A 23 -13.59 32.15 -10.92
C ALA A 23 -14.56 33.13 -10.24
N TYR A 24 -15.55 32.63 -9.50
CA TYR A 24 -16.47 33.50 -8.76
C TYR A 24 -15.78 34.27 -7.62
N ARG A 25 -14.75 33.68 -7.01
CA ARG A 25 -13.97 34.37 -5.99
C ARG A 25 -13.20 35.54 -6.59
N ASP A 26 -12.60 35.35 -7.77
CA ASP A 26 -11.88 36.40 -8.50
C ASP A 26 -12.82 37.50 -9.01
N CYS A 27 -14.08 37.15 -9.34
CA CYS A 27 -15.13 38.12 -9.63
C CYS A 27 -15.67 38.89 -8.40
N GLY A 28 -15.17 38.60 -7.19
CA GLY A 28 -15.53 39.32 -5.97
C GLY A 28 -16.82 38.86 -5.28
N LEU A 29 -17.39 37.70 -5.66
CA LEU A 29 -18.60 37.18 -5.00
C LEU A 29 -18.33 36.79 -3.54
N SER A 30 -19.37 36.90 -2.71
CA SER A 30 -19.34 36.42 -1.33
C SER A 30 -19.34 34.89 -1.29
N PHE A 31 -18.77 34.29 -0.22
CA PHE A 31 -18.77 32.83 -0.06
C PHE A 31 -20.17 32.21 -0.11
N ARG A 32 -21.19 32.95 0.34
CA ARG A 32 -22.58 32.51 0.33
C ARG A 32 -23.13 32.42 -1.09
N GLU A 33 -22.88 33.43 -1.93
CA GLU A 33 -23.33 33.44 -3.33
C GLU A 33 -22.62 32.37 -4.16
N ILE A 34 -21.32 32.19 -3.92
CA ILE A 34 -20.53 31.11 -4.53
C ILE A 34 -21.12 29.75 -4.14
N GLY A 35 -21.42 29.56 -2.86
CA GLY A 35 -21.98 28.31 -2.36
C GLY A 35 -23.37 28.01 -2.90
N SER A 36 -24.22 29.03 -3.07
CA SER A 36 -25.51 28.89 -3.73
C SER A 36 -25.36 28.52 -5.22
N SER A 37 -24.42 29.15 -5.92
CA SER A 37 -24.19 28.93 -7.37
C SER A 37 -23.63 27.53 -7.68
N VAL A 38 -22.88 26.95 -6.75
CA VAL A 38 -22.26 25.62 -6.87
C VAL A 38 -23.08 24.54 -6.13
N GLY A 39 -24.13 24.93 -5.41
CA GLY A 39 -24.96 24.01 -4.61
C GLY A 39 -24.23 23.41 -3.40
N ARG A 40 -23.13 24.02 -2.95
CA ARG A 40 -22.28 23.53 -1.86
C ARG A 40 -21.77 24.69 -1.01
N ASN A 41 -22.12 24.73 0.28
CA ASN A 41 -21.72 25.83 1.15
C ASN A 41 -20.45 25.53 1.98
N GLN A 42 -20.37 24.35 2.60
CA GLN A 42 -19.33 24.04 3.60
C GLN A 42 -17.89 24.01 3.04
N THR A 43 -17.70 23.73 1.75
CA THR A 43 -16.38 23.52 1.14
C THR A 43 -15.80 24.76 0.46
N VAL A 44 -16.61 25.78 0.19
CA VAL A 44 -16.23 26.97 -0.59
C VAL A 44 -15.13 27.75 0.11
N MET A 45 -15.35 28.11 1.38
CA MET A 45 -14.37 28.88 2.16
C MET A 45 -13.00 28.19 2.19
N ARG A 46 -12.99 26.86 2.36
CA ARG A 46 -11.74 26.07 2.38
C ARG A 46 -11.02 26.06 1.04
N ILE A 47 -11.75 25.98 -0.07
CA ILE A 47 -11.18 26.01 -1.42
C ILE A 47 -10.63 27.39 -1.73
N CYS A 48 -11.40 28.46 -1.46
CA CYS A 48 -10.93 29.84 -1.66
C CYS A 48 -9.70 30.15 -0.82
N PHE A 49 -9.69 29.77 0.46
CA PHE A 49 -8.53 29.98 1.32
C PHE A 49 -7.30 29.24 0.80
N ARG A 50 -7.47 27.99 0.35
CA ARG A 50 -6.34 27.24 -0.25
C ARG A 50 -5.84 27.90 -1.53
N TRP A 51 -6.74 28.33 -2.40
CA TRP A 51 -6.37 29.04 -3.62
C TRP A 51 -5.51 30.27 -3.32
N MET A 52 -5.93 31.08 -2.34
CA MET A 52 -5.17 32.27 -1.92
C MET A 52 -3.80 31.95 -1.31
N GLN A 53 -3.67 30.84 -0.57
CA GLN A 53 -2.41 30.49 0.12
C GLN A 53 -1.43 29.67 -0.72
N GLU A 54 -1.94 28.76 -1.55
CA GLU A 54 -1.15 27.73 -2.24
C GLU A 54 -1.24 27.84 -3.77
N GLY A 55 -2.13 28.67 -4.33
CA GLY A 55 -2.35 28.76 -5.78
C GLY A 55 -2.91 27.48 -6.39
N THR A 56 -3.49 26.59 -5.59
CA THR A 56 -4.07 25.33 -6.06
C THR A 56 -5.41 25.05 -5.40
N THR A 57 -6.31 24.42 -6.15
CA THR A 57 -7.56 23.87 -5.61
C THR A 57 -7.46 22.38 -5.31
N ASP A 58 -6.32 21.77 -5.62
CA ASP A 58 -6.13 20.34 -5.47
C ASP A 58 -6.09 19.92 -4.02
N ARG A 59 -6.59 18.70 -3.80
CA ARG A 59 -6.51 18.09 -2.50
C ARG A 59 -5.07 17.68 -2.24
N ARG A 60 -4.52 18.07 -1.08
CA ARG A 60 -3.24 17.52 -0.63
C ARG A 60 -3.31 15.99 -0.61
N GLY A 61 -2.31 15.36 -1.22
CA GLY A 61 -2.15 13.91 -1.16
C GLY A 61 -2.19 13.43 0.28
N ARG A 62 -2.88 12.31 0.53
CA ARG A 62 -2.88 11.74 1.87
C ARG A 62 -1.56 11.00 2.06
N SER A 63 -0.74 11.46 3.00
CA SER A 63 0.43 10.68 3.43
C SER A 63 -0.04 9.37 4.05
N HIS A 64 0.65 8.28 3.71
CA HIS A 64 0.44 7.02 4.40
C HIS A 64 0.87 7.15 5.87
N PRO A 65 0.21 6.44 6.80
CA PRO A 65 0.71 6.34 8.16
C PRO A 65 2.18 5.88 8.17
N PRO A 66 2.98 6.32 9.15
CA PRO A 66 4.36 5.86 9.27
C PRO A 66 4.39 4.34 9.34
N GLN A 67 5.37 3.76 8.65
CA GLN A 67 5.55 2.32 8.65
C GLN A 67 6.16 1.89 9.99
N CYS A 68 5.74 0.75 10.55
CA CYS A 68 6.29 0.26 11.82
C CYS A 68 7.70 -0.33 11.69
N THR A 69 8.21 -0.45 10.47
CA THR A 69 9.53 -1.00 10.17
C THR A 69 10.29 0.01 9.33
N THR A 70 11.57 0.15 9.66
CA THR A 70 12.55 0.99 8.96
C THR A 70 13.11 0.24 7.75
N LEU A 71 13.71 0.99 6.81
CA LEU A 71 14.37 0.39 5.64
C LEU A 71 15.51 -0.57 6.03
N ARG A 72 16.17 -0.34 7.17
CA ARG A 72 17.23 -1.22 7.67
C ARG A 72 16.66 -2.56 8.15
N GLU A 73 15.56 -2.53 8.88
CA GLU A 73 14.85 -3.73 9.33
C GLU A 73 14.30 -4.51 8.13
N ASP A 74 13.71 -3.82 7.15
CA ASP A 74 13.19 -4.46 5.93
C ASP A 74 14.30 -5.22 5.18
N ARG A 75 15.51 -4.66 5.07
CA ARG A 75 16.67 -5.36 4.48
C ARG A 75 17.07 -6.59 5.28
N GLN A 76 17.05 -6.50 6.61
CA GLN A 76 17.38 -7.64 7.47
C GLN A 76 16.31 -8.74 7.38
N ILE A 77 15.04 -8.37 7.30
CA ILE A 77 13.92 -9.29 7.08
C ILE A 77 14.10 -10.06 5.77
N VAL A 78 14.39 -9.34 4.67
CA VAL A 78 14.64 -9.96 3.36
C VAL A 78 15.85 -10.86 3.41
N ARG A 79 16.97 -10.41 4.02
CA ARG A 79 18.18 -11.22 4.14
C ARG A 79 17.92 -12.53 4.88
N MET A 80 17.26 -12.48 6.02
CA MET A 80 16.92 -13.70 6.78
C MET A 80 16.07 -14.68 5.98
N ALA A 81 15.07 -14.18 5.25
CA ALA A 81 14.20 -15.02 4.44
C ALA A 81 14.90 -15.62 3.20
N VAL A 82 15.92 -14.94 2.66
CA VAL A 82 16.73 -15.47 1.54
C VAL A 82 17.74 -16.50 2.03
N THR A 83 18.38 -16.25 3.18
CA THR A 83 19.35 -17.20 3.77
C THR A 83 18.69 -18.51 4.17
N ASP A 84 17.50 -18.45 4.79
CA ASP A 84 16.73 -19.65 5.12
C ASP A 84 15.26 -19.46 4.73
N LEU A 85 14.92 -20.10 3.60
CA LEU A 85 13.61 -20.06 2.98
C LEU A 85 12.52 -20.81 3.78
N SER A 86 12.88 -21.52 4.85
CA SER A 86 11.96 -22.27 5.71
C SER A 86 11.55 -21.50 6.98
N VAL A 87 12.20 -20.37 7.26
CA VAL A 87 11.98 -19.60 8.49
C VAL A 87 10.55 -19.05 8.55
N ALA A 88 9.88 -19.32 9.66
CA ALA A 88 8.55 -18.80 9.93
C ALA A 88 8.57 -17.27 10.16
N SER A 89 7.53 -16.56 9.72
CA SER A 89 7.44 -15.11 9.95
C SER A 89 7.45 -14.71 11.43
N ARG A 90 7.07 -15.63 12.34
CA ARG A 90 7.10 -15.40 13.78
C ARG A 90 8.53 -15.42 14.35
N THR A 91 9.39 -16.30 13.86
CA THR A 91 10.78 -16.35 14.32
C THR A 91 11.56 -15.15 13.79
N VAL A 92 11.30 -14.73 12.55
CA VAL A 92 11.82 -13.46 11.99
C VAL A 92 11.38 -12.26 12.85
N ALA A 93 10.11 -12.20 13.25
CA ALA A 93 9.61 -11.13 14.10
C ALA A 93 10.33 -11.05 15.46
N LEU A 94 10.48 -12.20 16.13
CA LEU A 94 11.21 -12.27 17.41
C LEU A 94 12.69 -11.86 17.25
N HIS A 95 13.33 -12.24 16.15
CA HIS A 95 14.70 -11.82 15.88
C HIS A 95 14.80 -10.31 15.71
N ILE A 96 13.92 -9.69 14.92
CA ILE A 96 13.89 -8.24 14.75
C ILE A 96 13.64 -7.54 16.10
N GLU A 97 12.66 -8.01 16.86
CA GLU A 97 12.34 -7.47 18.18
C GLU A 97 13.53 -7.57 19.15
N SER A 98 14.29 -8.66 19.10
CA SER A 98 15.49 -8.82 19.94
C SER A 98 16.62 -7.84 19.59
N VAL A 99 16.72 -7.42 18.32
CA VAL A 99 17.79 -6.55 17.82
C VAL A 99 17.41 -5.07 17.92
N THR A 100 16.15 -4.72 17.70
CA THR A 100 15.69 -3.32 17.63
C THR A 100 14.81 -2.89 18.81
N HIS A 101 14.49 -3.82 19.70
CA HIS A 101 13.56 -3.62 20.84
C HIS A 101 12.18 -3.10 20.40
N HIS A 102 11.81 -3.30 19.13
CA HIS A 102 10.53 -2.92 18.57
C HIS A 102 9.71 -4.16 18.20
N SER A 103 8.50 -4.25 18.74
CA SER A 103 7.63 -5.39 18.47
C SER A 103 7.00 -5.28 17.07
N VAL A 104 7.31 -6.25 16.20
CA VAL A 104 6.78 -6.30 14.83
C VAL A 104 5.86 -7.51 14.70
N SER A 105 4.64 -7.31 14.21
CA SER A 105 3.72 -8.45 14.01
C SER A 105 4.20 -9.39 12.89
N PRO A 106 3.97 -10.71 12.99
CA PRO A 106 4.27 -11.65 11.91
C PRO A 106 3.56 -11.31 10.59
N GLN A 107 2.40 -10.64 10.66
CA GLN A 107 1.68 -10.15 9.49
C GLN A 107 2.44 -9.02 8.79
N THR A 108 3.06 -8.11 9.55
CA THR A 108 3.93 -7.09 8.99
C THR A 108 5.11 -7.72 8.26
N ILE A 109 5.77 -8.71 8.87
CA ILE A 109 6.89 -9.45 8.25
C ILE A 109 6.46 -10.04 6.91
N ARG A 110 5.33 -10.75 6.87
CA ARG A 110 4.79 -11.32 5.63
C ARG A 110 4.53 -10.25 4.57
N ARG A 111 3.97 -9.10 4.96
CA ARG A 111 3.75 -7.98 4.04
C ARG A 111 5.06 -7.45 3.46
N ARG A 112 6.13 -7.35 4.26
CA ARG A 112 7.46 -6.92 3.79
C ARG A 112 8.09 -7.90 2.82
N LEU A 113 7.97 -9.19 3.10
CA LEU A 113 8.42 -10.23 2.19
C LEU A 113 7.66 -10.17 0.86
N GLN A 114 6.33 -10.03 0.90
CA GLN A 114 5.53 -9.87 -0.33
C GLN A 114 5.89 -8.59 -1.11
N GLN A 115 6.11 -7.47 -0.43
CA GLN A 115 6.55 -6.21 -1.06
C GLN A 115 7.92 -6.33 -1.74
N SER A 116 8.76 -7.26 -1.28
CA SER A 116 10.07 -7.56 -1.88
C SER A 116 10.03 -8.74 -2.86
N GLY A 117 8.84 -9.25 -3.20
CA GLY A 117 8.67 -10.36 -4.15
C GLY A 117 8.87 -11.76 -3.55
N LEU A 118 9.10 -11.87 -2.24
CA LEU A 118 9.24 -13.14 -1.54
C LEU A 118 7.88 -13.63 -1.04
N SER A 119 7.49 -14.83 -1.48
CA SER A 119 6.27 -15.50 -1.04
C SER A 119 6.59 -16.94 -0.63
N ALA A 120 5.70 -17.55 0.13
CA ALA A 120 5.84 -18.95 0.51
C ALA A 120 5.94 -19.82 -0.75
N ARG A 121 6.79 -20.85 -0.70
CA ARG A 121 6.85 -21.86 -1.76
C ARG A 121 5.48 -22.48 -1.94
N ARG A 122 4.94 -22.37 -3.15
CA ARG A 122 3.80 -23.18 -3.57
C ARG A 122 4.36 -24.54 -3.97
N PRO A 123 3.95 -25.65 -3.32
CA PRO A 123 4.32 -26.96 -3.81
C PRO A 123 3.82 -27.09 -5.25
N PHE A 124 4.67 -27.59 -6.14
CA PHE A 124 4.27 -27.86 -7.51
C PHE A 124 3.20 -28.94 -7.49
N LEU A 125 1.96 -28.57 -7.86
CA LEU A 125 0.85 -29.49 -8.03
C LEU A 125 0.93 -30.15 -9.42
N GLY A 126 2.05 -30.79 -9.72
CA GLY A 126 2.19 -31.60 -10.93
C GLY A 126 1.41 -32.90 -10.78
N LEU A 127 0.79 -33.37 -11.87
CA LEU A 127 0.38 -34.77 -11.96
C LEU A 127 1.62 -35.64 -11.67
N PRO A 128 1.51 -36.70 -10.83
CA PRO A 128 2.64 -37.59 -10.60
C PRO A 128 3.12 -38.11 -11.95
N LEU A 129 4.41 -37.89 -12.24
CA LEU A 129 5.01 -38.36 -13.48
C LEU A 129 4.77 -39.86 -13.60
N THR A 130 4.26 -40.29 -14.75
CA THR A 130 4.11 -41.72 -15.03
C THR A 130 5.50 -42.35 -15.11
N GLN A 131 5.64 -43.62 -14.74
CA GLN A 131 6.93 -44.34 -14.64
C GLN A 131 7.77 -44.24 -15.93
N ASN A 132 7.12 -44.11 -17.08
CA ASN A 132 7.74 -43.92 -18.40
C ASN A 132 8.37 -42.54 -18.61
N GLN A 133 7.87 -41.50 -17.93
CA GLN A 133 8.39 -40.14 -17.98
C GLN A 133 9.63 -39.97 -17.09
N MET A 134 9.67 -40.65 -15.93
CA MET A 134 10.81 -40.62 -15.00
C MET A 134 12.11 -41.19 -15.58
N VAL A 135 12.02 -42.19 -16.49
CA VAL A 135 13.18 -42.82 -17.12
C VAL A 135 13.83 -41.92 -18.18
N ARG A 136 13.06 -41.03 -18.82
CA ARG A 136 13.60 -40.05 -19.79
C ARG A 136 14.38 -38.95 -19.10
N GLU A 137 13.87 -38.42 -18.00
CA GLU A 137 14.51 -37.29 -17.30
C GLU A 137 15.87 -37.67 -16.68
N LYS A 138 16.05 -38.92 -16.24
CA LYS A 138 17.35 -39.40 -15.73
C LYS A 138 18.43 -39.58 -16.80
N LYS A 139 18.09 -39.64 -18.09
CA LYS A 139 19.07 -39.74 -19.18
C LYS A 139 19.65 -38.38 -19.58
N ASP A 140 18.91 -37.28 -19.36
CA ASP A 140 19.32 -35.95 -19.81
C ASP A 140 20.18 -35.18 -18.79
N VAL A 141 20.25 -35.64 -17.53
CA VAL A 141 21.07 -35.00 -16.48
C VAL A 141 22.48 -35.64 -16.36
N GLY A 142 22.74 -36.72 -17.10
CA GLY A 142 23.99 -37.46 -17.05
C GLY A 142 24.88 -37.24 -18.27
N PHE A 143 25.38 -36.03 -18.52
CA PHE A 143 26.58 -35.82 -19.36
C PHE A 143 27.16 -34.42 -19.16
N ARG A 144 28.30 -34.35 -18.44
CA ARG A 144 29.55 -33.62 -18.80
C ARG A 144 30.30 -33.13 -17.55
N MET A 145 31.17 -34.00 -17.02
CA MET A 145 32.45 -33.60 -16.42
C MET A 145 33.48 -34.61 -16.92
N GLU A 146 34.26 -34.20 -17.92
CA GLU A 146 35.67 -34.56 -17.98
C GLU A 146 36.43 -33.52 -17.13
#